data_AF-A0A1C4YRS0-F1
#
_entry.id   AF-A0A1C4YRS0-F1
#
_cell.length_a   1.000
_cell.length_b   1.000
_cell.length_c   1.000
_cell.angle_alpha   90.00
_cell.angle_beta   90.00
_cell.angle_gamma   90.00
#
_symmetry.space_group_name_H-M   'P 1'
#
loop_
_entity.id
_entity.type
_entity.pdbx_description
1 polymer ?
#
loop_
_entity_poly.entity_id
_entity_poly.type
_entity_poly.pdbx_seq_one_letter_code
_entity_poly.pdbx_strand_id
1 'polypeptide(L)'
;MTDQVHHLRDNPARYYEVLGRVMSALRETGALNGATHLDWWPGNGGRTWEIEWQGGPFPAEAAARLLGAPEPSADDEQGDHAVRGLISPGWGENERAHLVVLDVPVNLRAIDPIGTRQVWATLTLTQG
;
A
#
# COMPACT_ATOMS: atom_id res chain seq x y z
N MET A 1 -9.89 -18.63 18.98
CA MET A 1 -10.60 -17.40 18.60
C MET A 1 -10.54 -17.32 17.08
N THR A 2 -11.61 -17.71 16.39
CA THR A 2 -11.68 -17.67 14.92
C THR A 2 -11.87 -16.23 14.49
N ASP A 3 -10.82 -15.68 13.88
CA ASP A 3 -10.82 -14.38 13.23
C ASP A 3 -11.85 -14.41 12.09
N GLN A 4 -13.01 -13.78 12.29
CA GLN A 4 -14.05 -13.70 11.27
C GLN A 4 -13.64 -12.65 10.24
N VAL A 5 -12.90 -13.10 9.21
CA VAL A 5 -12.68 -12.34 7.99
C VAL A 5 -14.04 -12.20 7.29
N HIS A 6 -14.70 -11.07 7.49
CA HIS A 6 -15.97 -10.75 6.84
C HIS A 6 -15.70 -10.55 5.36
N HIS A 7 -16.48 -11.12 4.46
CA HIS A 7 -16.26 -10.93 3.03
C HIS A 7 -16.76 -9.56 2.57
N LEU A 8 -16.23 -9.04 1.45
CA LEU A 8 -16.77 -7.86 0.76
C LEU A 8 -18.28 -7.99 0.46
N ARG A 9 -18.80 -9.20 0.30
CA ARG A 9 -20.24 -9.45 0.14
C ARG A 9 -21.06 -9.21 1.41
N ASP A 10 -20.46 -9.40 2.57
CA ASP A 10 -21.14 -9.32 3.88
C ASP A 10 -21.07 -7.89 4.45
N ASN A 11 -19.98 -7.16 4.15
CA ASN A 11 -19.81 -5.77 4.55
C ASN A 11 -19.08 -4.96 3.46
N PRO A 12 -19.76 -4.62 2.36
CA PRO A 12 -19.14 -3.89 1.25
C PRO A 12 -18.67 -2.49 1.66
N ALA A 13 -19.38 -1.82 2.57
CA ALA A 13 -19.05 -0.48 3.04
C ALA A 13 -17.65 -0.43 3.68
N ARG A 14 -17.36 -1.36 4.61
CA ARG A 14 -16.02 -1.45 5.25
C ARG A 14 -14.91 -1.71 4.23
N TYR A 15 -15.16 -2.59 3.27
CA TYR A 15 -14.16 -2.91 2.24
C TYR A 15 -13.87 -1.71 1.33
N TYR A 16 -14.90 -1.00 0.87
CA TYR A 16 -14.68 0.20 0.05
C TYR A 16 -14.09 1.36 0.86
N GLU A 17 -14.40 1.48 2.16
CA GLU A 17 -13.75 2.44 3.05
C GLU A 17 -12.24 2.17 3.13
N VAL A 18 -11.85 0.91 3.31
CA VAL A 18 -10.43 0.50 3.34
C VAL A 18 -9.73 0.86 2.02
N LEU A 19 -10.35 0.58 0.88
CA LEU A 19 -9.78 0.96 -0.41
C LEU A 19 -9.59 2.49 -0.52
N GLY A 20 -10.62 3.27 -0.15
CA GLY A 20 -10.57 4.73 -0.19
C GLY A 20 -9.46 5.31 0.70
N ARG A 21 -9.31 4.76 1.91
CA ARG A 21 -8.25 5.11 2.87
C ARG A 21 -6.86 4.84 2.32
N VAL A 22 -6.63 3.66 1.74
CA VAL A 22 -5.34 3.31 1.12
C VAL A 22 -5.04 4.21 -0.07
N MET A 23 -6.01 4.45 -0.95
CA MET A 23 -5.83 5.34 -2.11
C MET A 23 -5.53 6.79 -1.70
N SER A 24 -6.19 7.32 -0.66
CA SER A 24 -5.89 8.66 -0.14
C SER A 24 -4.47 8.73 0.40
N ALA A 25 -4.07 7.74 1.21
CA ALA A 25 -2.73 7.67 1.77
C ALA A 25 -1.64 7.54 0.69
N LEU A 26 -1.87 6.73 -0.36
CA LEU A 26 -0.94 6.60 -1.49
C LEU A 26 -0.74 7.94 -2.20
N ARG A 27 -1.82 8.72 -2.38
CA ARG A 27 -1.79 10.06 -2.97
C ARG A 27 -1.06 11.05 -2.07
N GLU A 28 -1.43 11.13 -0.80
CA GLU A 28 -0.91 12.12 0.16
C GLU A 28 0.58 11.97 0.43
N THR A 29 1.04 10.72 0.53
CA THR A 29 2.46 10.40 0.77
C THR A 29 3.31 10.48 -0.50
N GLY A 30 2.71 10.59 -1.68
CA GLY A 30 3.41 10.40 -2.95
C GLY A 30 4.07 9.03 -3.04
N ALA A 31 3.50 8.01 -2.39
CA ALA A 31 4.14 6.70 -2.22
C ALA A 31 4.42 6.00 -3.54
N LEU A 32 3.69 6.35 -4.61
CA LEU A 32 3.82 5.79 -5.96
C LEU A 32 4.45 6.76 -6.97
N ASN A 33 5.23 7.75 -6.52
CA ASN A 33 5.92 8.65 -7.45
C ASN A 33 6.77 7.87 -8.47
N GLY A 34 6.59 8.17 -9.76
CA GLY A 34 7.24 7.47 -10.86
C GLY A 34 6.54 6.18 -11.31
N ALA A 35 5.45 5.78 -10.65
CA ALA A 35 4.59 4.70 -11.12
C ALA A 35 3.65 5.18 -12.24
N THR A 36 3.27 4.23 -13.09
CA THR A 36 2.27 4.38 -14.13
C THR A 36 1.24 3.26 -14.00
N HIS A 37 0.04 3.44 -14.56
CA HIS A 37 -1.01 2.41 -14.60
C HIS A 37 -1.30 1.77 -13.22
N LEU A 38 -2.09 2.49 -12.40
CA LEU A 38 -2.56 1.98 -11.10
C LEU A 38 -3.90 1.25 -11.29
N ASP A 39 -3.92 -0.04 -10.99
CA ASP A 39 -5.10 -0.90 -11.01
C ASP A 39 -5.41 -1.43 -9.62
N TRP A 40 -6.69 -1.73 -9.39
CA TRP A 40 -7.16 -2.32 -8.13
C TRP A 40 -8.37 -3.21 -8.36
N TRP A 41 -8.44 -4.33 -7.63
CA TRP A 41 -9.55 -5.27 -7.75
C TRP A 41 -9.73 -6.10 -6.47
N PRO A 42 -10.93 -6.67 -6.24
CA PRO A 42 -11.16 -7.59 -5.14
C PRO A 42 -10.40 -8.90 -5.39
N GLY A 43 -9.53 -9.29 -4.47
CA GLY A 43 -8.82 -10.55 -4.47
C GLY A 43 -9.50 -11.63 -3.62
N ASN A 44 -9.07 -12.87 -3.80
CA ASN A 44 -9.49 -14.02 -2.98
C ASN A 44 -11.01 -14.12 -2.71
N GLY A 45 -11.83 -14.01 -3.76
CA GLY A 45 -13.29 -14.05 -3.64
C GLY A 45 -13.91 -12.88 -2.88
N GLY A 46 -13.25 -11.71 -2.90
CA GLY A 46 -13.68 -10.49 -2.20
C GLY A 46 -13.24 -10.45 -0.74
N ARG A 47 -12.22 -11.21 -0.34
CA ARG A 47 -11.65 -11.13 1.02
C ARG A 47 -10.50 -10.16 1.13
N THR A 48 -9.87 -9.79 0.02
CA THR A 48 -8.71 -8.91 -0.03
C THR A 48 -8.91 -7.82 -1.06
N TRP A 49 -8.15 -6.73 -0.94
CA TRP A 49 -7.88 -5.83 -2.06
C TRP A 49 -6.54 -6.14 -2.67
N GLU A 50 -6.48 -6.23 -3.99
CA GLU A 50 -5.23 -6.21 -4.74
C GLU A 50 -5.06 -4.79 -5.31
N ILE A 51 -3.88 -4.21 -5.12
CA ILE A 51 -3.49 -2.91 -5.67
C ILE A 51 -2.17 -3.11 -6.40
N GLU A 52 -2.15 -2.71 -7.66
CA GLU A 52 -1.04 -2.96 -8.57
C GLU A 52 -0.66 -1.70 -9.33
N TRP A 53 0.64 -1.50 -9.54
CA TRP A 53 1.15 -0.45 -10.41
C TRP A 53 2.31 -0.95 -11.27
N GLN A 54 2.60 -0.21 -12.34
CA GLN A 54 3.74 -0.46 -13.23
C GLN A 54 4.85 0.57 -13.02
N GLY A 55 6.10 0.12 -12.91
CA GLY A 55 7.24 0.97 -12.62
C GLY A 55 7.19 1.50 -11.18
N GLY A 56 7.78 2.67 -10.94
CA GLY A 56 7.76 3.29 -9.61
C GLY A 56 8.41 2.42 -8.51
N PRO A 57 8.07 2.66 -7.24
CA PRO A 57 8.79 2.07 -6.11
C PRO A 57 8.41 0.62 -5.86
N PHE A 58 9.28 -0.08 -5.11
CA PHE A 58 8.95 -1.42 -4.62
C PHE A 58 7.76 -1.37 -3.64
N PRO A 59 6.90 -2.39 -3.60
CA PRO A 59 5.75 -2.41 -2.69
C PRO A 59 6.10 -2.26 -1.22
N ALA A 60 7.25 -2.76 -0.78
CA ALA A 60 7.73 -2.56 0.58
C ALA A 60 8.08 -1.09 0.87
N GLU A 61 8.62 -0.34 -0.10
CA GLU A 61 8.90 1.10 0.05
C GLU A 61 7.59 1.90 0.10
N ALA A 62 6.63 1.57 -0.77
CA ALA A 62 5.30 2.17 -0.75
C ALA A 62 4.59 1.90 0.59
N ALA A 63 4.61 0.65 1.06
CA ALA A 63 4.05 0.24 2.35
C ALA A 63 4.70 0.99 3.53
N ALA A 64 6.02 1.14 3.54
CA ALA A 64 6.72 1.88 4.59
C ALA A 64 6.30 3.37 4.62
N ARG A 65 6.11 4.00 3.44
CA ARG A 65 5.61 5.38 3.35
C ARG A 65 4.17 5.51 3.86
N LEU A 66 3.32 4.53 3.55
CA LEU A 66 1.94 4.48 4.03
C LEU A 66 1.85 4.38 5.56
N LEU A 67 2.72 3.58 6.20
CA LEU A 67 2.77 3.46 7.66
C LEU A 67 3.48 4.62 8.36
N GLY A 68 4.27 5.41 7.64
CA GLY A 68 5.09 6.50 8.18
C GLY A 68 4.56 7.90 7.91
N ALA A 69 3.29 8.07 7.52
CA ALA A 69 2.69 9.38 7.22
C ALA A 69 2.48 10.24 8.49
N PRO A 70 3.11 11.44 8.63
CA PRO A 70 2.84 12.38 9.73
C PRO A 70 1.71 13.39 9.41
N GLU A 71 0.78 13.48 10.37
CA GLU A 71 -0.26 14.45 10.76
C GLU A 71 -0.97 15.34 9.70
N PRO A 72 -2.32 15.24 9.57
CA PRO A 72 -3.11 16.40 9.16
C PRO A 72 -2.85 17.55 10.13
N SER A 73 -2.80 18.76 9.60
CA SER A 73 -2.37 19.96 10.30
C SER A 73 -3.12 20.17 11.62
N ALA A 74 -2.44 20.76 12.61
CA ALA A 74 -2.94 21.02 13.97
C ALA A 74 -4.15 21.95 13.99
N ASP A 75 -5.32 21.41 13.63
CA ASP A 75 -6.66 21.87 13.99
C ASP A 75 -7.71 20.75 13.84
N ASP A 76 -7.35 19.57 13.32
CA ASP A 76 -8.27 18.45 13.22
C ASP A 76 -8.20 17.57 14.47
N GLU A 77 -9.20 17.73 15.34
CA GLU A 77 -9.49 16.79 16.43
C GLU A 77 -9.49 15.35 15.87
N GLN A 78 -8.62 14.50 16.41
CA GLN A 78 -8.55 13.06 16.13
C GLN A 78 -8.00 12.68 14.73
N GLY A 79 -6.74 13.03 14.44
CA GLY A 79 -6.01 12.57 13.23
C GLY A 79 -5.97 11.04 13.08
N ASP A 80 -6.97 10.50 12.40
CA ASP A 80 -7.06 9.09 12.05
C ASP A 80 -6.13 8.85 10.86
N HIS A 81 -4.91 8.32 11.11
CA HIS A 81 -4.02 7.91 10.04
C HIS A 81 -4.83 7.09 9.03
N ALA A 82 -4.88 7.55 7.77
CA ALA A 82 -5.72 6.92 6.75
C ALA A 82 -5.43 5.40 6.67
N VAL A 83 -4.18 4.99 6.89
CA VAL A 83 -3.78 3.58 7.01
C VAL A 83 -3.11 3.32 8.35
N ARG A 84 -3.69 2.41 9.15
CA ARG A 84 -3.04 1.78 10.32
C ARG A 84 -3.02 0.29 10.09
N GLY A 85 -1.84 -0.34 10.14
CA GLY A 85 -1.73 -1.76 9.80
C GLY A 85 -0.35 -2.39 10.03
N LEU A 86 -0.32 -3.72 9.99
CA LEU A 86 0.91 -4.51 10.00
C LEU A 86 1.39 -4.75 8.57
N ILE A 87 2.68 -4.51 8.30
CA ILE A 87 3.33 -4.92 7.05
C ILE A 87 3.87 -6.33 7.22
N SER A 88 3.59 -7.20 6.26
CA SER A 88 4.37 -8.42 6.05
C SER A 88 4.98 -8.41 4.65
N PRO A 89 6.30 -8.68 4.50
CA PRO A 89 6.88 -8.89 3.18
C PRO A 89 6.25 -10.13 2.55
N GLY A 90 5.81 -10.03 1.28
CA GLY A 90 5.27 -11.17 0.56
C GLY A 90 6.33 -12.22 0.25
N TRP A 91 5.91 -13.47 0.06
CA TRP A 91 6.81 -14.51 -0.47
C TRP A 91 7.11 -14.19 -1.94
N GLY A 92 8.33 -13.70 -2.21
CA GLY A 92 8.74 -13.14 -3.50
C GLY A 92 9.42 -11.79 -3.28
N GLU A 93 10.74 -11.80 -3.13
CA GLU A 93 11.51 -10.95 -2.22
C GLU A 93 11.40 -9.42 -2.42
N ASN A 94 10.83 -8.92 -3.51
CA ASN A 94 10.65 -7.47 -3.71
C ASN A 94 9.37 -7.05 -4.45
N GLU A 95 8.53 -7.97 -4.93
CA GLU A 95 7.41 -7.62 -5.83
C GLU A 95 6.07 -7.49 -5.10
N ARG A 96 6.00 -7.82 -3.81
CA ARG A 96 4.75 -7.80 -3.04
C ARG A 96 4.94 -7.30 -1.62
N ALA A 97 3.95 -6.57 -1.13
CA ALA A 97 3.81 -6.22 0.28
C ALA A 97 2.36 -6.44 0.73
N HIS A 98 2.18 -6.91 1.96
CA HIS A 98 0.87 -7.17 2.54
C HIS A 98 0.62 -6.16 3.68
N LEU A 99 -0.54 -5.53 3.65
CA LEU A 99 -1.06 -4.65 4.68
C LEU A 99 -2.35 -5.25 5.25
N VAL A 100 -2.65 -4.95 6.51
CA VAL A 100 -3.98 -5.17 7.09
C VAL A 100 -4.52 -3.84 7.56
N VAL A 101 -5.61 -3.36 6.96
CA VAL A 101 -6.19 -2.04 7.24
C VAL A 101 -7.63 -2.24 7.71
N LEU A 102 -7.94 -1.81 8.93
CA LEU A 102 -9.24 -2.09 9.57
C LEU A 102 -9.63 -3.58 9.41
N ASP A 103 -8.74 -4.51 9.76
CA ASP A 103 -8.89 -5.97 9.62
C ASP A 103 -9.16 -6.49 8.20
N VAL A 104 -9.04 -5.65 7.17
CA VAL A 104 -9.14 -6.06 5.76
C VAL A 104 -7.73 -6.20 5.17
N PRO A 105 -7.37 -7.38 4.64
CA PRO A 105 -6.08 -7.54 3.98
C PRO A 105 -6.02 -6.78 2.65
N VAL A 106 -4.91 -6.10 2.43
CA VAL A 106 -4.60 -5.36 1.21
C VAL A 106 -3.23 -5.81 0.71
N ASN A 107 -3.18 -6.27 -0.52
CA ASN A 107 -1.99 -6.75 -1.20
C ASN A 107 -1.52 -5.68 -2.17
N LEU A 108 -0.26 -5.28 -2.04
CA LEU A 108 0.40 -4.37 -2.93
C LEU A 108 1.32 -5.16 -3.86
N ARG A 109 1.29 -4.86 -5.15
CA ARG A 109 2.16 -5.45 -6.17
C ARG A 109 2.72 -4.36 -7.08
N ALA A 110 3.97 -4.53 -7.50
CA ALA A 110 4.56 -3.72 -8.55
C ALA A 110 5.01 -4.61 -9.70
N ILE A 111 4.76 -4.18 -10.93
CA ILE A 111 5.36 -4.76 -12.15
C ILE A 111 6.56 -3.90 -12.54
N ASP A 112 7.71 -4.53 -12.77
CA ASP A 112 8.98 -3.87 -13.11
C ASP A 112 9.32 -2.69 -12.18
N PRO A 113 9.29 -2.86 -10.84
CA PRO A 113 9.60 -1.79 -9.90
C PRO A 113 11.04 -1.30 -10.08
N ILE A 114 11.21 0.01 -9.97
CA ILE A 114 12.50 0.69 -9.92
C ILE A 114 12.62 1.29 -8.51
N GLY A 115 13.28 0.55 -7.63
CA GLY A 115 13.44 1.01 -6.25
C GLY A 115 14.39 2.17 -6.10
N THR A 116 14.16 2.95 -5.05
CA THR A 116 15.05 4.06 -4.68
C THR A 116 16.50 3.58 -4.55
N ARG A 117 16.74 2.43 -3.90
CA ARG A 117 18.09 1.86 -3.75
C ARG A 117 18.80 1.53 -5.07
N GLN A 118 18.08 1.09 -6.10
CA GLN A 118 18.67 0.82 -7.41
C GLN A 118 19.08 2.12 -8.10
N VAL A 119 18.24 3.16 -8.03
CA VAL A 119 18.56 4.49 -8.57
C VAL A 119 19.80 5.08 -7.88
N TRP A 120 19.89 4.99 -6.55
CA TRP A 120 21.07 5.44 -5.80
C TRP A 120 22.33 4.66 -6.18
N ALA A 121 22.24 3.34 -6.36
CA ALA A 121 23.38 2.52 -6.78
C ALA A 121 23.87 2.84 -8.20
N THR A 122 22.96 3.13 -9.13
CA THR A 122 23.33 3.55 -10.49
C THR A 122 23.97 4.94 -10.49
N LEU A 123 23.44 5.89 -9.71
CA LEU A 123 23.98 7.25 -9.64
C LEU A 123 25.37 7.32 -8.99
N THR A 124 25.67 6.47 -7.99
CA THR A 124 27.00 6.42 -7.36
C THR A 124 28.04 5.71 -8.21
N LEU A 125 27.65 4.72 -9.04
CA LEU A 125 28.56 4.06 -9.99
C LEU A 125 28.96 4.94 -11.18
N THR A 126 28.14 5.93 -11.54
CA THR A 126 28.41 6.81 -12.69
C THR A 126 29.29 8.02 -12.32
N GLN A 127 29.62 8.21 -11.04
CA GLN A 127 30.50 9.26 -10.54
C GLN A 127 31.91 8.77 -10.14
N GLY A 128 32.22 7.49 -10.35
CA GLY A 128 33.53 6.87 -10.05
C GLY A 128 34.47 6.80 -11.24
#